data_AF-A0A256ZC43-F1
#
_entry.id   AF-A0A256ZC43-F1
#
_cell.length_a   1.000
_cell.length_b   1.000
_cell.length_c   1.000
_cell.angle_alpha   90.00
_cell.angle_beta   90.00
_cell.angle_gamma   90.00
#
_symmetry.space_group_name_H-M   'P 1'
#
loop_
_entity.id
_entity.type
_entity.pdbx_description
1 polymer ?
#
loop_
_entity_poly.entity_id
_entity_poly.type
_entity_poly.pdbx_seq_one_letter_code
_entity_poly.pdbx_strand_id
1 'polypeptide(L)'
;MHASNKANYVVREFDRAGMYGVTKCYKVGEGRTPIDCRVLVEMLREGPPPSAEVCNERVGRCISFSKGDKLLILEVKGREVYLLKDECERVSRNERLGYVITGKGEVRVVSAPDDGYVLLLNEVLGERSPRYQVFIVVEDGGGGGEV
;
A
#
# COMPACT_ATOMS: atom_id res chain seq x y z
N MET A 1 -39.18 39.06 9.91
CA MET A 1 -37.90 38.67 10.55
C MET A 1 -38.04 37.24 11.05
N HIS A 2 -37.64 36.25 10.25
CA HIS A 2 -37.58 34.85 10.68
C HIS A 2 -36.12 34.40 10.63
N ALA A 3 -35.50 34.33 11.81
CA ALA A 3 -34.19 33.73 11.97
C ALA A 3 -34.33 32.22 11.77
N SER A 4 -33.86 31.73 10.62
CA SER A 4 -33.72 30.31 10.37
C SER A 4 -32.47 29.82 11.13
N ASN A 5 -32.70 29.01 12.14
CA ASN A 5 -31.68 28.42 13.00
C ASN A 5 -30.90 27.39 12.16
N LYS A 6 -29.79 27.80 11.54
CA LYS A 6 -28.89 26.88 10.83
C LYS A 6 -28.05 26.15 11.86
N ALA A 7 -28.49 24.95 12.23
CA ALA A 7 -27.62 23.98 12.86
C ALA A 7 -26.42 23.72 11.93
N ASN A 8 -25.22 24.06 12.39
CA ASN A 8 -23.99 23.74 11.70
C ASN A 8 -23.74 22.24 11.84
N TYR A 9 -24.26 21.45 10.90
CA TYR A 9 -23.85 20.06 10.76
C TYR A 9 -22.47 20.05 10.13
N VAL A 10 -21.44 19.76 10.94
CA VAL A 10 -20.16 19.32 10.42
C VAL A 10 -20.37 17.89 9.94
N VAL A 11 -20.58 17.70 8.64
CA VAL A 11 -20.44 16.38 8.02
C VAL A 11 -18.96 16.05 8.11
N ARG A 12 -18.55 15.37 9.19
CA ARG A 12 -17.29 14.63 9.18
C ARG A 12 -17.58 13.38 8.39
N GLU A 13 -17.32 13.42 7.08
CA GLU A 13 -17.07 12.20 6.33
C GLU A 13 -16.03 11.43 7.13
N PHE A 14 -16.43 10.29 7.69
CA PHE A 14 -15.53 9.39 8.38
C PHE A 14 -14.70 8.74 7.28
N ASP A 15 -13.66 9.46 6.86
CA ASP A 15 -12.85 9.09 5.74
C ASP A 15 -12.02 7.86 6.13
N ARG A 16 -12.50 6.69 5.74
CA ARG A 16 -11.71 5.45 5.79
C ARG A 16 -10.48 5.53 4.86
N ALA A 17 -10.31 6.63 4.11
CA ALA A 17 -9.08 6.96 3.40
C ALA A 17 -7.93 7.48 4.30
N GLY A 18 -8.06 7.42 5.63
CA GLY A 18 -6.99 7.78 6.57
C GLY A 18 -5.67 6.99 6.44
N MET A 19 -5.62 5.89 5.67
CA MET A 19 -4.35 5.23 5.33
C MET A 19 -3.68 5.80 4.06
N TYR A 20 -4.44 6.35 3.11
CA TYR A 20 -3.91 6.76 1.80
C TYR A 20 -3.46 8.24 1.73
N GLY A 21 -3.77 9.08 2.72
CA GLY A 21 -3.37 10.49 2.72
C GLY A 21 -1.88 10.74 3.03
N VAL A 22 -1.18 9.73 3.54
CA VAL A 22 0.21 9.83 4.03
C VAL A 22 1.23 9.30 3.04
N THR A 23 0.80 8.42 2.15
CA THR A 23 1.65 7.78 1.15
C THR A 23 1.59 8.56 -0.16
N LYS A 24 2.76 8.99 -0.64
CA LYS A 24 2.93 9.78 -1.86
C LYS A 24 3.70 8.96 -2.89
N CYS A 25 3.18 8.91 -4.10
CA CYS A 25 3.78 8.14 -5.19
C CYS A 25 4.33 9.06 -6.27
N TYR A 26 5.44 8.64 -6.86
CA TYR A 26 6.14 9.42 -7.87
C TYR A 26 6.59 8.50 -9.01
N LYS A 27 6.42 8.98 -10.24
CA LYS A 27 7.13 8.43 -11.39
C LYS A 27 8.49 9.11 -11.45
N VAL A 28 9.55 8.31 -11.57
CA VAL A 28 10.92 8.80 -11.67
C VAL A 28 11.40 8.56 -13.10
N GLY A 29 11.78 9.64 -13.78
CA GLY A 29 12.34 9.64 -15.13
C GLY A 29 13.48 10.64 -15.21
N GLU A 30 13.38 11.66 -16.07
CA GLU A 30 14.28 12.83 -16.03
C GLU A 30 14.09 13.70 -14.77
N GLY A 31 13.03 13.45 -14.00
CA GLY A 31 12.73 14.08 -12.73
C GLY A 31 11.68 13.30 -11.93
N ARG A 32 11.32 13.84 -10.76
CA ARG A 32 10.33 13.26 -9.83
C ARG A 32 8.97 13.90 -10.05
N THR A 33 8.06 13.17 -10.71
CA THR A 33 6.70 13.63 -11.02
C THR A 33 5.68 12.97 -10.09
N PRO A 34 4.92 13.74 -9.29
CA PRO A 34 3.86 13.17 -8.43
C PRO A 34 2.79 12.48 -9.27
N ILE A 35 2.34 11.31 -8.82
CA ILE A 35 1.25 10.54 -9.40
C ILE A 35 0.32 10.01 -8.31
N ASP A 36 -0.93 9.72 -8.67
CA ASP A 36 -1.82 8.97 -7.79
C ASP A 36 -1.27 7.55 -7.58
N CYS A 37 -1.25 7.08 -6.33
CA CYS A 37 -0.75 5.74 -6.02
C CYS A 37 -1.56 4.62 -6.70
N ARG A 38 -2.85 4.85 -7.01
CA ARG A 38 -3.66 3.91 -7.81
C ARG A 38 -3.14 3.78 -9.24
N VAL A 39 -2.70 4.88 -9.83
CA VAL A 39 -2.06 4.87 -11.16
C VAL A 39 -0.74 4.10 -11.10
N LEU A 40 0.04 4.25 -10.02
CA LEU A 40 1.25 3.46 -9.84
C LEU A 40 0.93 1.96 -9.73
N VAL A 41 -0.11 1.58 -8.96
CA VAL A 41 -0.57 0.18 -8.86
C VAL A 41 -0.92 -0.41 -10.23
N GLU A 42 -1.65 0.32 -11.07
CA GLU A 42 -1.97 -0.12 -12.44
C GLU A 42 -0.70 -0.37 -13.26
N MET A 43 0.25 0.58 -13.22
CA MET A 43 1.55 0.42 -13.90
C MET A 43 2.31 -0.80 -13.38
N LEU A 44 2.38 -1.03 -12.08
CA LEU A 44 3.08 -2.18 -11.49
C LEU A 44 2.49 -3.53 -11.92
N ARG A 45 1.19 -3.58 -12.25
CA ARG A 45 0.50 -4.81 -12.70
C ARG A 45 0.64 -5.08 -14.19
N GLU A 46 0.52 -4.05 -15.02
CA GLU A 46 0.52 -4.21 -16.49
C GLU A 46 1.92 -4.19 -17.09
N GLY A 47 2.83 -3.43 -16.48
CA GLY A 47 4.20 -3.24 -16.96
C GLY A 47 4.88 -2.14 -16.14
N PRO A 48 5.76 -2.49 -15.18
CA PRO A 48 6.31 -1.52 -14.24
C PRO A 48 6.99 -0.35 -14.97
N PRO A 49 6.88 0.88 -14.44
CA PRO A 49 7.58 2.03 -15.00
C PRO A 49 9.10 1.80 -14.92
N PRO A 50 9.91 2.51 -15.72
CA PRO A 50 11.37 2.42 -15.63
C PRO A 50 11.88 2.63 -14.20
N SER A 51 11.30 3.61 -13.51
CA SER A 51 11.48 3.81 -12.08
C SER A 51 10.29 4.53 -11.44
N ALA A 52 10.07 4.26 -10.16
CA ALA A 52 9.09 4.91 -9.31
C ALA A 52 9.64 5.06 -7.89
N GLU A 53 9.03 5.94 -7.12
CA GLU A 53 9.35 6.15 -5.71
C GLU A 53 8.05 6.28 -4.92
N VAL A 54 7.99 5.62 -3.76
CA VAL A 54 6.87 5.70 -2.84
C VAL A 54 7.38 6.20 -1.51
N CYS A 55 6.77 7.24 -0.96
CA CYS A 55 7.13 7.81 0.32
C CYS A 55 5.98 7.71 1.28
N ASN A 56 6.25 7.26 2.50
CA ASN A 56 5.29 7.27 3.58
C ASN A 56 5.81 8.17 4.71
N GLU A 57 5.19 9.34 4.88
CA GLU A 57 5.65 10.33 5.87
C GLU A 57 5.48 9.83 7.31
N ARG A 58 4.54 8.91 7.56
CA ARG A 58 4.31 8.33 8.89
C ARG A 58 5.45 7.41 9.33
N VAL A 59 6.05 6.71 8.36
CA VAL A 59 7.22 5.84 8.58
C VAL A 59 8.52 6.64 8.40
N GLY A 60 8.46 7.83 7.78
CA GLY A 60 9.62 8.68 7.52
C GLY A 60 10.56 8.12 6.45
N ARG A 61 10.03 7.30 5.52
CA ARG A 61 10.85 6.60 4.53
C ARG A 61 10.27 6.71 3.12
N CYS A 62 11.17 6.79 2.14
CA CYS A 62 10.88 6.59 0.72
C CYS A 62 11.55 5.31 0.21
N ILE A 63 10.83 4.54 -0.60
CA ILE A 63 11.32 3.35 -1.29
C ILE A 63 11.31 3.62 -2.78
N SER A 64 12.47 3.49 -3.38
CA SER A 64 12.64 3.52 -4.84
C SER A 64 12.50 2.12 -5.41
N PHE A 65 11.92 2.04 -6.60
CA PHE A 65 11.80 0.83 -7.38
C PHE A 65 12.20 1.13 -8.83
N SER A 66 12.96 0.24 -9.43
CA SER A 66 13.37 0.26 -10.82
C SER A 66 12.89 -1.00 -11.54
N LYS A 67 12.72 -0.94 -12.87
CA LYS A 67 12.27 -2.08 -13.69
C LYS A 67 13.16 -3.34 -13.55
N GLY A 68 14.38 -3.20 -13.07
CA GLY A 68 15.29 -4.32 -12.80
C GLY A 68 15.07 -5.00 -11.44
N ASP A 69 14.39 -4.33 -10.51
CA ASP A 69 14.22 -4.82 -9.16
C ASP A 69 13.17 -5.95 -9.12
N LYS A 70 13.38 -6.90 -8.22
CA LYS A 70 12.42 -7.98 -8.01
C LYS A 70 11.22 -7.47 -7.22
N LEU A 71 10.08 -7.36 -7.89
CA LEU A 71 8.79 -7.00 -7.29
C LEU A 71 7.92 -8.25 -7.10
N LEU A 72 7.40 -8.42 -5.88
CA LEU A 72 6.43 -9.46 -5.55
C LEU A 72 5.06 -8.83 -5.31
N ILE A 73 4.02 -9.47 -5.83
CA ILE A 73 2.63 -9.05 -5.63
C ILE A 73 1.90 -10.19 -4.92
N LEU A 74 1.52 -9.97 -3.67
CA LEU A 74 0.72 -10.92 -2.90
C LEU A 74 -0.75 -10.53 -2.98
N GLU A 75 -1.58 -11.45 -3.46
CA GLU A 75 -3.03 -11.29 -3.40
C GLU A 75 -3.59 -11.87 -2.11
N VAL A 76 -4.24 -11.02 -1.32
CA VAL A 76 -4.81 -11.38 -0.02
C VAL A 76 -6.32 -11.21 -0.08
N LYS A 77 -7.06 -12.31 0.00
CA LYS A 77 -8.54 -12.30 -0.08
C LYS A 77 -9.15 -13.11 1.06
N GLY A 78 -10.19 -12.58 1.68
CA GLY A 78 -10.97 -13.30 2.69
C GLY A 78 -12.25 -12.58 3.07
N ARG A 79 -12.95 -13.11 4.08
CA ARG A 79 -14.14 -12.46 4.64
C ARG A 79 -13.75 -11.17 5.35
N GLU A 80 -12.68 -11.22 6.13
CA GLU A 80 -12.03 -10.07 6.76
C GLU A 80 -10.51 -10.20 6.56
N VAL A 81 -9.85 -9.06 6.36
CA VAL A 81 -8.40 -8.99 6.17
C VAL A 81 -7.86 -7.90 7.09
N TYR A 82 -6.81 -8.22 7.83
CA TYR A 82 -6.13 -7.32 8.75
C TYR A 82 -4.65 -7.27 8.41
N LEU A 83 -4.18 -6.15 7.89
CA LEU A 83 -2.77 -5.90 7.61
C LEU A 83 -2.11 -5.25 8.83
N LEU A 84 -0.91 -5.69 9.18
CA LEU A 84 -0.12 -5.22 10.32
C LEU A 84 1.02 -4.30 9.91
N LYS A 85 1.27 -4.19 8.61
CA LYS A 85 2.35 -3.42 8.00
C LYS A 85 1.77 -2.27 7.22
N ASP A 86 2.53 -1.20 7.16
CA ASP A 86 2.26 -0.03 6.33
C ASP A 86 3.22 0.06 5.13
N GLU A 87 2.90 0.94 4.19
CA GLU A 87 3.79 1.25 3.07
C GLU A 87 5.14 1.80 3.57
N CYS A 88 6.21 1.46 2.86
CA CYS A 88 7.61 1.72 3.15
C CYS A 88 8.19 1.03 4.40
N GLU A 89 7.43 0.17 5.09
CA GLU A 89 8.00 -0.65 6.16
C GLU A 89 8.90 -1.78 5.61
N ARG A 90 9.96 -2.07 6.36
CA ARG A 90 10.82 -3.23 6.10
C ARG A 90 10.14 -4.50 6.60
N VAL A 91 10.30 -5.57 5.85
CA VAL A 91 9.80 -6.90 6.19
C VAL A 91 10.90 -7.93 5.97
N SER A 92 10.96 -8.91 6.86
CA SER A 92 11.86 -10.07 6.73
C SER A 92 11.08 -11.26 6.20
N ARG A 93 11.76 -12.20 5.55
CA ARG A 93 11.18 -13.46 5.10
C ARG A 93 10.46 -14.17 6.24
N ASN A 94 9.25 -14.64 5.95
CA ASN A 94 8.28 -15.25 6.87
C ASN A 94 7.72 -14.31 7.95
N GLU A 95 8.13 -13.04 7.98
CA GLU A 95 7.53 -12.05 8.88
C GLU A 95 6.04 -11.90 8.57
N ARG A 96 5.25 -11.77 9.63
CA ARG A 96 3.80 -11.67 9.53
C ARG A 96 3.41 -10.31 8.95
N LEU A 97 2.74 -10.32 7.80
CA LEU A 97 2.16 -9.13 7.18
C LEU A 97 0.73 -8.88 7.65
N GLY A 98 0.01 -9.94 8.03
CA GLY A 98 -1.40 -9.81 8.36
C GLY A 98 -2.11 -11.13 8.66
N TYR A 99 -3.42 -11.01 8.85
CA TYR A 99 -4.34 -12.12 9.07
C TYR A 99 -5.51 -12.05 8.10
N VAL A 100 -6.02 -13.22 7.73
CA VAL A 100 -7.22 -13.38 6.93
C VAL A 100 -8.20 -14.26 7.68
N ILE A 101 -9.42 -13.78 7.89
CA ILE A 101 -10.53 -14.61 8.34
C ILE A 101 -11.25 -15.12 7.10
N THR A 102 -11.32 -16.44 6.95
CA THR A 102 -12.01 -17.07 5.82
C THR A 102 -13.54 -17.00 5.99
N GLY A 103 -14.28 -17.32 4.93
CA GLY A 103 -15.74 -17.45 5.01
C GLY A 103 -16.23 -18.48 6.04
N LYS A 104 -15.39 -19.47 6.39
CA LYS A 104 -15.68 -20.52 7.38
C LYS A 104 -15.22 -20.17 8.81
N GLY A 105 -14.64 -18.98 9.01
CA GLY A 105 -14.13 -18.56 10.32
C GLY A 105 -12.71 -19.04 10.65
N GLU A 106 -12.04 -19.76 9.75
CA GLU A 106 -10.61 -20.08 9.92
C GLU A 106 -9.76 -18.81 9.85
N VAL A 107 -8.79 -18.67 10.75
CA VAL A 107 -7.77 -17.61 10.69
C VAL A 107 -6.54 -18.14 9.96
N ARG A 108 -6.09 -17.40 8.94
CA ARG A 108 -4.86 -17.69 8.20
C ARG A 108 -3.88 -16.53 8.35
N VAL A 109 -2.60 -16.86 8.42
CA VAL A 109 -1.52 -15.87 8.49
C VAL A 109 -1.03 -15.58 7.07
N VAL A 110 -0.85 -14.30 6.77
CA VAL A 110 -0.14 -13.85 5.56
C VAL A 110 1.26 -13.46 5.98
N SER A 111 2.26 -14.06 5.34
CA SER A 111 3.67 -13.82 5.64
C SER A 111 4.42 -13.31 4.43
N ALA A 112 5.47 -12.52 4.68
CA ALA A 112 6.37 -12.03 3.64
C ALA A 112 7.13 -13.20 3.00
N PRO A 113 7.12 -13.34 1.67
CA PRO A 113 7.83 -14.41 0.97
C PRO A 113 9.35 -14.20 0.95
N ASP A 114 9.82 -12.96 1.12
CA ASP A 114 11.22 -12.58 1.01
C ASP A 114 11.54 -11.36 1.90
N ASP A 115 12.83 -11.10 2.10
CA ASP A 115 13.30 -9.86 2.73
C ASP A 115 13.08 -8.67 1.77
N GLY A 116 12.63 -7.52 2.29
CA GLY A 116 12.39 -6.35 1.46
C GLY A 116 11.57 -5.27 2.13
N TYR A 117 10.87 -4.48 1.32
CA TYR A 117 10.02 -3.38 1.77
C TYR A 117 8.62 -3.50 1.17
N VAL A 118 7.60 -3.24 1.98
CA VAL A 118 6.22 -3.09 1.49
C VAL A 118 6.18 -1.80 0.67
N LEU A 119 6.15 -1.90 -0.65
CA LEU A 119 6.11 -0.74 -1.52
C LEU A 119 4.74 -0.06 -1.46
N LEU A 120 3.68 -0.83 -1.64
CA LEU A 120 2.30 -0.34 -1.65
C LEU A 120 1.33 -1.38 -1.12
N LEU A 121 0.28 -0.90 -0.47
CA LEU A 121 -0.92 -1.66 -0.12
C LEU A 121 -2.08 -1.12 -0.94
N ASN A 122 -2.74 -1.99 -1.69
CA ASN A 122 -3.88 -1.61 -2.51
C ASN A 122 -5.12 -2.43 -2.15
N GLU A 123 -6.18 -1.75 -1.75
CA GLU A 123 -7.50 -2.36 -1.62
C GLU A 123 -8.20 -2.43 -2.99
N VAL A 124 -8.58 -3.63 -3.41
CA VAL A 124 -9.36 -3.84 -4.63
C VAL A 124 -10.83 -3.63 -4.32
N LEU A 125 -11.35 -2.47 -4.74
CA LEU A 125 -12.74 -2.07 -4.53
C LEU A 125 -13.71 -2.81 -5.46
N GLY A 126 -14.98 -2.88 -5.07
CA GLY A 126 -16.06 -3.47 -5.89
C GLY A 126 -16.22 -4.99 -5.75
N GLU A 127 -15.39 -5.64 -4.94
CA GLU A 127 -15.48 -7.07 -4.63
C GLU A 127 -16.42 -7.34 -3.46
N ARG A 128 -17.17 -8.45 -3.50
CA ARG A 128 -18.09 -8.86 -2.41
C ARG A 128 -17.36 -9.17 -1.10
N SER A 129 -16.08 -9.52 -1.19
CA SER A 129 -15.23 -9.85 -0.04
C SER A 129 -13.94 -9.06 -0.13
N PRO A 130 -13.42 -8.53 0.99
CA PRO A 130 -12.19 -7.76 1.01
C PRO A 130 -11.05 -8.47 0.27
N ARG A 131 -10.40 -7.72 -0.62
CA ARG A 131 -9.25 -8.17 -1.40
C ARG A 131 -8.20 -7.06 -1.39
N TYR A 132 -6.98 -7.42 -1.02
CA TYR A 132 -5.83 -6.54 -1.02
C TYR A 132 -4.74 -7.10 -1.92
N GLN A 133 -3.93 -6.20 -2.46
CA GLN A 133 -2.68 -6.49 -3.13
C GLN A 133 -1.57 -5.85 -2.31
N VAL A 134 -0.60 -6.67 -1.87
CA VAL A 134 0.59 -6.22 -1.16
C VAL A 134 1.77 -6.29 -2.12
N PHE A 135 2.33 -5.14 -2.46
CA PHE A 135 3.49 -5.02 -3.32
C PHE A 135 4.74 -4.99 -2.45
N ILE A 136 5.72 -5.86 -2.73
CA ILE A 136 6.99 -5.93 -1.99
C ILE A 136 8.14 -5.81 -2.97
N VAL A 137 9.01 -4.82 -2.77
CA VAL A 137 10.30 -4.75 -3.45
C VAL A 137 11.29 -5.57 -2.62
N VAL A 138 11.86 -6.60 -3.23
CA VAL A 138 12.82 -7.48 -2.57
C VAL A 138 14.14 -6.76 -2.42
N GLU A 139 14.70 -6.80 -1.22
CA GLU A 139 16.05 -6.33 -0.95
C GLU A 139 16.99 -7.44 -1.46
N ASP A 140 17.66 -7.21 -2.59
CA ASP A 140 18.77 -8.09 -2.97
C ASP A 140 19.81 -8.01 -1.85
N GLY A 141 20.32 -9.16 -1.40
CA GLY A 141 21.26 -9.26 -0.26
C GLY A 141 22.62 -8.56 -0.43
N GLY A 142 22.75 -7.62 -1.38
CA GLY A 142 23.83 -6.67 -1.53
C GLY A 142 23.31 -5.24 -1.35
N GLY A 143 23.73 -4.59 -0.26
CA GLY A 143 23.23 -3.30 0.21
C GLY A 143 23.03 -2.23 -0.87
N GLY A 144 21.79 -1.79 -1.01
CA GLY A 144 21.41 -0.53 -1.66
C GLY A 144 21.18 0.51 -0.57
N GLY A 145 22.00 1.56 -0.57
CA GLY A 145 22.00 2.60 0.46
C GLY A 145 20.70 3.40 0.53
N GLU A 146 20.31 3.71 1.77
CA GLU A 146 19.48 4.88 2.08
C GLU A 146 20.15 6.13 1.45
N VAL A 147 19.37 6.90 0.70
CA VAL A 147 19.73 8.27 0.28
C VAL A 147 19.12 9.28 1.23
#